data_AF-A0A315CK33-F1
#
_entry.id   AF-A0A315CK33-F1
#
_cell.length_a   1.000
_cell.length_b   1.000
_cell.length_c   1.000
_cell.angle_alpha   90.00
_cell.angle_beta   90.00
_cell.angle_gamma   90.00
#
_symmetry.space_group_name_H-M   'P 1'
#
loop_
_entity.id
_entity.type
_entity.pdbx_description
1 polymer ?
#
loop_
_entity_poly.entity_id
_entity_poly.type
_entity_poly.pdbx_seq_one_letter_code
_entity_poly.pdbx_strand_id
1 'polypeptide(L)'
;MTTAAPTLMPWTESLTTGDTRMDETHQEFVDMINKILATPEDEQLPIYKEFLNHTVEHFAQEERWMLATGFSADNCHAEHHATILETMRVVEAHYLDSDPTIITRMAEALAEWFPGHANSMDAGLAVHLKSVGFDSVTETLADPSAIKNVTMSGCGSVSCS
;
A
#
# COMPACT_ATOMS: atom_id res chain seq x y z
N MET A 1 -21.91 27.15 2.77
CA MET A 1 -21.07 26.53 3.82
C MET A 1 -19.67 26.49 3.24
N THR A 2 -18.69 27.07 3.92
CA THR A 2 -17.31 27.10 3.44
C THR A 2 -16.72 25.73 3.78
N THR A 3 -16.64 24.83 2.81
CA THR A 3 -15.83 23.62 2.94
C THR A 3 -14.37 24.08 3.15
N ALA A 4 -13.75 23.64 4.24
CA ALA A 4 -12.33 23.85 4.42
C ALA A 4 -11.59 23.16 3.27
N ALA A 5 -10.54 23.80 2.74
CA ALA A 5 -9.72 23.17 1.73
C ALA A 5 -9.12 21.86 2.30
N PRO A 6 -9.12 20.77 1.53
CA PRO A 6 -8.58 19.49 2.01
C PRO A 6 -7.10 19.65 2.37
N THR A 7 -6.69 19.02 3.47
CA THR A 7 -5.29 19.05 3.92
C THR A 7 -4.49 18.04 3.12
N LEU A 8 -3.56 18.52 2.31
CA LEU A 8 -2.65 17.67 1.53
C LEU A 8 -1.67 16.93 2.45
N MET A 9 -1.27 15.73 2.03
CA MET A 9 -0.27 14.89 2.67
C MET A 9 1.11 15.16 2.06
N PRO A 10 2.00 15.95 2.67
CA PRO A 10 3.34 16.15 2.13
C PRO A 10 4.18 14.88 2.25
N TRP A 11 5.01 14.61 1.25
CA TRP A 11 6.11 13.66 1.43
C TRP A 11 7.09 14.19 2.49
N THR A 12 7.50 13.31 3.40
CA THR A 12 8.48 13.63 4.45
C THR A 12 9.49 12.50 4.55
N GLU A 13 10.69 12.81 5.06
CA GLU A 13 11.73 11.79 5.32
C GLU A 13 11.25 10.66 6.23
N SER A 14 10.23 10.90 7.06
CA SER A 14 9.61 9.88 7.91
C SER A 14 8.76 8.85 7.14
N LEU A 15 8.62 8.97 5.82
CA LEU A 15 8.00 7.96 4.96
C LEU A 15 9.04 7.13 4.20
N THR A 16 10.33 7.45 4.33
CA THR A 16 11.40 6.67 3.71
C THR A 16 11.61 5.38 4.47
N THR A 17 11.55 4.27 3.75
CA THR A 17 11.84 2.92 4.24
C THR A 17 13.33 2.58 4.09
N GLY A 18 14.03 3.30 3.20
CA GLY A 18 15.43 3.07 2.87
C GLY A 18 15.64 2.05 1.75
N ASP A 19 14.56 1.53 1.16
CA ASP A 19 14.58 0.81 -0.10
C ASP A 19 14.14 1.74 -1.24
N THR A 20 15.04 2.00 -2.21
CA THR A 20 14.81 3.01 -3.25
C THR A 20 13.56 2.73 -4.08
N ARG A 21 13.32 1.47 -4.46
CA ARG A 21 12.18 1.13 -5.32
C ARG A 21 10.86 1.25 -4.56
N MET A 22 10.84 0.85 -3.30
CA MET A 22 9.68 1.03 -2.41
C MET A 22 9.39 2.51 -2.19
N ASP A 23 10.41 3.32 -1.88
CA ASP A 23 10.27 4.75 -1.62
C ASP A 23 9.79 5.54 -2.85
N GLU A 24 10.13 5.11 -4.07
CA GLU A 24 9.58 5.65 -5.32
C GLU A 24 8.08 5.37 -5.44
N THR A 25 7.65 4.11 -5.25
CA THR A 25 6.24 3.73 -5.30
C THR A 25 5.41 4.41 -4.21
N HIS A 26 5.99 4.61 -3.02
CA HIS A 26 5.35 5.33 -1.93
C HIS A 26 5.19 6.83 -2.22
N GLN A 27 6.17 7.46 -2.88
CA GLN A 27 6.04 8.85 -3.35
C GLN A 27 4.92 9.00 -4.38
N GLU A 28 4.84 8.08 -5.34
CA GLU A 28 3.75 8.04 -6.32
C GLU A 28 2.38 7.93 -5.61
N PHE A 29 2.26 7.07 -4.60
CA PHE A 29 1.04 6.91 -3.80
C PHE A 29 0.62 8.23 -3.14
N VAL A 30 1.56 8.94 -2.49
CA VAL A 30 1.32 10.24 -1.85
C VAL A 30 0.93 11.31 -2.86
N ASP A 31 1.60 11.36 -4.01
CA ASP A 31 1.30 12.31 -5.09
C ASP A 31 -0.12 12.08 -5.64
N MET A 32 -0.55 10.83 -5.79
CA MET A 32 -1.89 10.50 -6.26
C MET A 32 -2.98 10.84 -5.24
N ILE A 33 -2.74 10.62 -3.93
CA ILE A 33 -3.63 11.11 -2.87
C ILE A 33 -3.80 12.63 -2.96
N ASN A 34 -2.70 13.36 -3.07
CA ASN A 34 -2.73 14.81 -3.15
C ASN A 34 -3.44 15.30 -4.41
N LYS A 35 -3.23 14.62 -5.54
CA LYS A 35 -3.93 14.89 -6.81
C LYS A 35 -5.45 14.72 -6.65
N ILE A 36 -5.90 13.66 -5.99
CA ILE A 36 -7.33 13.45 -5.69
C ILE A 36 -7.87 14.58 -4.82
N LEU A 37 -7.20 14.89 -3.70
CA LEU A 37 -7.63 15.94 -2.77
C LEU A 37 -7.66 17.33 -3.41
N ALA A 38 -6.79 17.61 -4.38
CA ALA A 38 -6.79 18.88 -5.12
C ALA A 38 -7.83 18.95 -6.25
N THR A 39 -8.48 17.83 -6.60
CA THR A 39 -9.43 17.73 -7.71
C THR A 39 -10.86 17.91 -7.21
N PRO A 40 -11.72 18.69 -7.90
CA PRO A 40 -13.15 18.77 -7.60
C PRO A 40 -13.83 17.39 -7.57
N GLU A 41 -14.74 17.19 -6.62
CA GLU A 41 -15.39 15.90 -6.36
C GLU A 41 -16.01 15.26 -7.62
N ASP A 42 -16.61 16.05 -8.51
CA ASP A 42 -17.23 15.63 -9.77
C ASP A 42 -16.22 15.23 -10.88
N GLU A 43 -14.93 15.50 -10.67
CA GLU A 43 -13.83 15.20 -11.59
C GLU A 43 -12.87 14.12 -11.04
N GLN A 44 -13.08 13.62 -9.82
CA GLN A 44 -12.13 12.71 -9.15
C GLN A 44 -12.08 11.29 -9.72
N LEU A 45 -13.19 10.78 -10.29
CA LEU A 45 -13.31 9.37 -10.66
C LEU A 45 -12.19 8.83 -11.59
N PRO A 46 -11.81 9.52 -12.69
CA PRO A 46 -10.72 9.03 -13.54
C PRO A 46 -9.40 8.90 -12.78
N ILE A 47 -9.07 9.87 -11.92
CA ILE A 47 -7.85 9.89 -11.12
C ILE A 47 -7.90 8.79 -10.05
N TYR A 48 -9.06 8.59 -9.44
CA TYR A 48 -9.27 7.53 -8.47
C TYR A 48 -9.07 6.14 -9.07
N LYS A 49 -9.50 5.92 -10.32
CA LYS A 49 -9.27 4.66 -11.04
C LYS A 49 -7.79 4.42 -11.33
N GLU A 50 -7.06 5.46 -11.74
CA GLU A 50 -5.61 5.40 -11.88
C GLU A 50 -4.96 5.03 -10.54
N PHE A 51 -5.42 5.66 -9.44
CA PHE A 51 -4.88 5.43 -8.10
C PHE A 51 -5.19 4.03 -7.56
N LEU A 52 -6.39 3.50 -7.80
CA LEU A 52 -6.73 2.12 -7.48
C LEU A 52 -5.82 1.13 -8.21
N ASN A 53 -5.57 1.35 -9.51
CA ASN A 53 -4.67 0.49 -10.27
C ASN A 53 -3.22 0.58 -9.74
N HIS A 54 -2.74 1.78 -9.46
CA HIS A 54 -1.43 1.98 -8.83
C HIS A 54 -1.32 1.24 -7.50
N THR A 55 -2.33 1.35 -6.64
CA THR A 55 -2.36 0.69 -5.32
C THR A 55 -2.37 -0.83 -5.45
N VAL A 56 -3.10 -1.38 -6.45
CA VAL A 56 -3.09 -2.81 -6.75
C VAL A 56 -1.69 -3.27 -7.17
N GLU A 57 -1.02 -2.53 -8.05
CA GLU A 57 0.32 -2.87 -8.54
C GLU A 57 1.37 -2.74 -7.43
N HIS A 58 1.29 -1.69 -6.62
CA HIS A 58 2.11 -1.45 -5.43
C HIS A 58 2.01 -2.62 -4.45
N PHE A 59 0.82 -2.95 -3.97
CA PHE A 59 0.66 -4.04 -3.01
C PHE A 59 1.09 -5.39 -3.60
N ALA A 60 0.74 -5.67 -4.86
CA ALA A 60 1.17 -6.89 -5.53
C ALA A 60 2.70 -6.97 -5.66
N GLN A 61 3.41 -5.84 -5.81
CA GLN A 61 4.87 -5.79 -5.85
C GLN A 61 5.47 -6.18 -4.49
N GLU A 62 5.01 -5.57 -3.40
CA GLU A 62 5.48 -5.90 -2.06
C GLU A 62 5.15 -7.35 -1.68
N GLU A 63 3.95 -7.83 -1.98
CA GLU A 63 3.57 -9.23 -1.77
C GLU A 63 4.46 -10.22 -2.53
N ARG A 64 4.81 -9.91 -3.79
CA ARG A 64 5.78 -10.74 -4.54
C ARG A 64 7.13 -10.78 -3.84
N TRP A 65 7.60 -9.65 -3.30
CA TRP A 65 8.86 -9.60 -2.58
C TRP A 65 8.79 -10.36 -1.25
N MET A 66 7.67 -10.27 -0.52
CA MET A 66 7.43 -11.05 0.69
C MET A 66 7.54 -12.55 0.40
N LEU A 67 6.84 -13.02 -0.63
CA LEU A 67 6.87 -14.42 -1.07
C LEU A 67 8.25 -14.85 -1.53
N ALA A 68 8.91 -14.04 -2.37
CA ALA A 68 10.22 -14.33 -2.93
C ALA A 68 11.32 -14.43 -1.87
N THR A 69 11.17 -13.69 -0.76
CA THR A 69 12.18 -13.60 0.30
C THR A 69 11.84 -14.39 1.56
N GLY A 70 10.71 -15.10 1.59
CA GLY A 70 10.25 -15.85 2.76
C GLY A 70 9.87 -14.95 3.95
N PHE A 71 9.46 -13.72 3.70
CA PHE A 71 8.94 -12.83 4.73
C PHE A 71 7.60 -13.41 5.24
N SER A 72 7.61 -13.86 6.50
CA SER A 72 6.65 -14.83 7.08
C SER A 72 5.18 -14.63 6.68
N ALA A 73 4.48 -15.71 6.37
CA ALA A 73 3.03 -15.74 6.15
C ALA A 73 2.19 -15.40 7.40
N ASP A 74 2.80 -15.39 8.59
CA ASP A 74 2.16 -14.92 9.83
C ASP A 74 2.17 -13.39 9.95
N ASN A 75 2.73 -12.67 8.97
CA ASN A 75 2.58 -11.21 8.91
C ASN A 75 1.15 -10.87 8.45
N CYS A 76 0.49 -9.93 9.11
CA CYS A 76 -0.83 -9.42 8.68
C CYS A 76 -0.72 -8.43 7.50
N HIS A 77 0.43 -8.38 6.80
CA HIS A 77 0.72 -7.34 5.82
C HIS A 77 -0.21 -7.48 4.60
N ALA A 78 -0.21 -8.65 3.95
CA ALA A 78 -1.09 -8.91 2.82
C ALA A 78 -2.58 -8.82 3.18
N GLU A 79 -2.95 -9.13 4.43
CA GLU A 79 -4.33 -8.98 4.91
C GLU A 79 -4.76 -7.50 5.00
N HIS A 80 -3.85 -6.63 5.45
CA HIS A 80 -4.07 -5.18 5.44
C HIS A 80 -4.21 -4.64 4.02
N HIS A 81 -3.32 -5.05 3.10
CA HIS A 81 -3.42 -4.72 1.67
C HIS A 81 -4.78 -5.11 1.08
N ALA A 82 -5.21 -6.36 1.31
CA ALA A 82 -6.49 -6.85 0.84
C ALA A 82 -7.69 -6.04 1.37
N THR A 83 -7.64 -5.66 2.65
CA THR A 83 -8.69 -4.86 3.30
C THR A 83 -8.80 -3.46 2.68
N ILE A 84 -7.66 -2.80 2.41
CA ILE A 84 -7.62 -1.50 1.76
C ILE A 84 -8.16 -1.59 0.33
N LEU A 85 -7.71 -2.56 -0.47
CA LEU A 85 -8.17 -2.74 -1.85
C LEU A 85 -9.67 -3.04 -1.95
N GLU A 86 -10.21 -3.84 -1.04
CA GLU A 86 -11.66 -4.10 -1.00
C GLU A 86 -12.44 -2.82 -0.71
N THR A 87 -11.98 -2.05 0.29
CA THR A 87 -12.58 -0.75 0.63
C THR A 87 -12.55 0.21 -0.57
N MET A 88 -11.42 0.27 -1.29
CA MET A 88 -11.30 1.13 -2.46
C MET A 88 -12.24 0.74 -3.61
N ARG A 89 -12.44 -0.56 -3.86
CA ARG A 89 -13.39 -1.04 -4.87
C ARG A 89 -14.83 -0.67 -4.53
N VAL A 90 -15.19 -0.76 -3.24
CA VAL A 90 -16.50 -0.34 -2.74
C VAL A 90 -16.71 1.16 -2.92
N VAL A 91 -15.70 1.99 -2.68
CA VAL A 91 -15.74 3.44 -2.90
C VAL A 91 -16.03 3.81 -4.36
N GLU A 92 -15.41 3.14 -5.33
CA GLU A 92 -15.72 3.37 -6.75
C GLU A 92 -17.20 3.11 -7.06
N ALA A 93 -17.75 2.01 -6.56
CA ALA A 93 -19.15 1.65 -6.78
C ALA A 93 -20.12 2.68 -6.17
N HIS A 94 -19.84 3.16 -4.94
CA HIS A 94 -20.67 4.16 -4.27
C HIS A 94 -20.60 5.55 -4.90
N TYR A 95 -19.42 5.95 -5.41
CA TYR A 95 -19.27 7.20 -6.14
C TYR A 95 -20.17 7.23 -7.38
N LEU A 96 -20.21 6.13 -8.13
CA LEU A 96 -21.02 6.00 -9.34
C LEU A 96 -22.54 5.95 -9.07
N ASP A 97 -22.95 5.53 -7.87
CA ASP A 97 -24.36 5.40 -7.50
C ASP A 97 -24.94 6.70 -6.96
N SER A 98 -24.34 7.27 -5.90
CA SER A 98 -25.03 8.30 -5.12
C SER A 98 -24.19 9.22 -4.23
N ASP A 99 -22.89 8.98 -4.02
CA ASP A 99 -22.07 9.81 -3.12
C ASP A 99 -20.81 10.40 -3.82
N PRO A 100 -20.87 11.63 -4.36
CA PRO A 100 -19.72 12.26 -5.00
C PRO A 100 -18.58 12.60 -4.01
N THR A 101 -18.83 12.60 -2.71
CA THR A 101 -17.85 12.97 -1.68
C THR A 101 -16.99 11.80 -1.20
N ILE A 102 -17.38 10.56 -1.53
CA ILE A 102 -16.80 9.35 -0.94
C ILE A 102 -15.33 9.14 -1.35
N ILE A 103 -14.92 9.59 -2.53
CA ILE A 103 -13.53 9.52 -2.99
C ILE A 103 -12.64 10.45 -2.15
N THR A 104 -13.07 11.70 -1.90
CA THR A 104 -12.36 12.63 -0.99
C THR A 104 -12.17 11.99 0.38
N ARG A 105 -13.24 11.42 0.95
CA ARG A 105 -13.19 10.76 2.27
C ARG A 105 -12.24 9.56 2.28
N MET A 106 -12.18 8.80 1.19
CA MET A 106 -11.23 7.70 1.05
C MET A 106 -9.78 8.21 0.99
N ALA A 107 -9.52 9.26 0.23
CA ALA A 107 -8.18 9.86 0.13
C ALA A 107 -7.71 10.41 1.48
N GLU A 108 -8.60 11.07 2.25
CA GLU A 108 -8.31 11.52 3.62
C GLU A 108 -8.01 10.35 4.56
N ALA A 109 -8.81 9.28 4.51
CA ALA A 109 -8.57 8.08 5.32
C ALA A 109 -7.24 7.39 4.98
N LEU A 110 -6.87 7.34 3.70
CA LEU A 110 -5.58 6.79 3.27
C LEU A 110 -4.40 7.69 3.69
N ALA A 111 -4.58 9.01 3.66
CA ALA A 111 -3.56 9.95 4.15
C ALA A 111 -3.28 9.79 5.65
N GLU A 112 -4.30 9.41 6.44
CA GLU A 112 -4.15 9.08 7.86
C GLU A 112 -3.51 7.69 8.07
N TRP A 113 -3.93 6.69 7.28
CA TRP A 113 -3.48 5.30 7.42
C TRP A 113 -2.04 5.08 6.94
N PHE A 114 -1.68 5.63 5.78
CA PHE A 114 -0.45 5.30 5.06
C PHE A 114 0.83 5.52 5.86
N PRO A 115 1.03 6.64 6.61
CA PRO A 115 2.23 6.82 7.41
C PRO A 115 2.43 5.72 8.45
N GLY A 116 1.35 5.20 9.04
CA GLY A 116 1.42 4.12 10.03
C GLY A 116 1.79 2.80 9.37
N HIS A 117 1.22 2.51 8.21
CA HIS A 117 1.52 1.32 7.42
C HIS A 117 2.98 1.31 6.95
N ALA A 118 3.43 2.40 6.31
CA ALA A 118 4.80 2.58 5.81
C ALA A 118 5.85 2.44 6.92
N ASN A 119 5.64 3.08 8.06
CA ASN A 119 6.58 3.06 9.19
C ASN A 119 6.59 1.75 10.00
N SER A 120 5.69 0.81 9.71
CA SER A 120 5.61 -0.45 10.44
C SER A 120 5.84 -1.65 9.52
N MET A 121 4.88 -1.94 8.66
CA MET A 121 4.87 -3.14 7.82
C MET A 121 5.86 -3.03 6.68
N ASP A 122 5.85 -1.89 5.95
CA ASP A 122 6.72 -1.68 4.80
C ASP A 122 8.18 -1.51 5.23
N ALA A 123 8.42 -0.73 6.28
CA ALA A 123 9.74 -0.62 6.90
C ALA A 123 10.28 -1.99 7.36
N GLY A 124 9.40 -2.85 7.91
CA GLY A 124 9.75 -4.23 8.27
C GLY A 124 10.17 -5.07 7.06
N LEU A 125 9.43 -4.95 5.95
CA LEU A 125 9.77 -5.60 4.69
C LEU A 125 11.11 -5.07 4.14
N ALA A 126 11.31 -3.76 4.06
CA ALA A 126 12.54 -3.14 3.56
C ALA A 126 13.78 -3.60 4.34
N VAL A 127 13.68 -3.67 5.69
CA VAL A 127 14.75 -4.22 6.54
C VAL A 127 15.04 -5.68 6.19
N HIS A 128 13.99 -6.48 5.96
CA HIS A 128 14.14 -7.88 5.57
C HIS A 128 14.80 -8.04 4.20
N LEU A 129 14.35 -7.31 3.18
CA LEU A 129 14.94 -7.32 1.83
C LEU A 129 16.44 -7.05 1.88
N LYS A 130 16.82 -6.02 2.63
CA LYS A 130 18.23 -5.68 2.87
C LYS A 130 19.00 -6.80 3.59
N SER A 131 18.37 -7.46 4.56
CA SER A 131 19.01 -8.53 5.34
C SER A 131 19.33 -9.79 4.52
N VAL A 132 18.48 -10.09 3.53
CA VAL A 132 18.67 -11.24 2.63
C VAL A 132 19.41 -10.88 1.33
N GLY A 133 19.78 -9.61 1.16
CA GLY A 133 20.45 -9.12 -0.05
C GLY A 133 19.56 -9.18 -1.29
N PHE A 134 18.26 -8.93 -1.12
CA PHE A 134 17.33 -8.75 -2.24
C PHE A 134 17.51 -7.36 -2.84
N ASP A 135 17.70 -7.30 -4.15
CA ASP A 135 17.71 -6.06 -4.92
C ASP A 135 16.30 -5.83 -5.47
N SER A 136 15.58 -4.85 -4.93
CA SER A 136 14.20 -4.50 -5.31
C SER A 136 14.09 -3.87 -6.70
N VAL A 137 15.18 -3.35 -7.26
CA VAL A 137 15.20 -2.76 -8.60
C VAL A 137 15.29 -3.85 -9.65
N THR A 138 16.13 -4.87 -9.41
CA THR A 138 16.27 -6.01 -10.33
C THR A 138 15.39 -7.21 -9.99
N GLU A 139 14.74 -7.18 -8.82
CA GLU A 139 13.99 -8.27 -8.20
C GLU A 139 14.82 -9.57 -8.09
N THR A 140 16.10 -9.46 -7.69
CA THR A 140 17.02 -10.60 -7.60
C THR A 140 17.63 -10.78 -6.22
N LEU A 141 18.05 -12.01 -5.92
CA LEU A 141 18.82 -12.36 -4.73
C LEU A 141 20.25 -12.70 -5.14
N ALA A 142 21.22 -12.06 -4.50
CA ALA A 142 22.64 -12.36 -4.73
C ALA A 142 23.00 -13.80 -4.30
N ASP A 143 22.39 -14.32 -3.23
CA ASP A 143 22.57 -15.68 -2.74
C ASP A 143 21.22 -16.31 -2.35
N PRO A 144 20.59 -17.09 -3.24
CA PRO A 144 19.32 -17.77 -2.94
C PRO A 144 19.36 -18.73 -1.75
N SER A 145 20.54 -19.17 -1.31
CA SER A 145 20.68 -20.05 -0.14
C SER A 145 20.48 -19.32 1.21
N ALA A 146 20.50 -17.98 1.19
CA ALA A 146 20.19 -17.15 2.35
C ALA A 146 18.71 -17.24 2.79
N ILE A 147 17.82 -17.66 1.89
CA ILE A 147 16.42 -17.88 2.21
C ILE A 147 16.26 -19.26 2.83
N LYS A 148 15.95 -19.29 4.12
CA LYS A 148 15.44 -20.51 4.74
C LYS A 148 14.09 -20.79 4.11
N ASN A 149 13.99 -21.88 3.34
CA ASN A 149 12.72 -22.37 2.80
C ASN A 149 11.66 -22.33 3.90
N VAL A 150 10.71 -21.39 3.80
CA VAL A 150 9.49 -21.44 4.61
C VAL A 150 8.68 -22.56 3.98
N THR A 151 8.79 -23.77 4.52
CA THR A 151 7.82 -24.82 4.23
C THR A 151 6.46 -24.25 4.62
N MET A 152 5.61 -23.99 3.63
CA MET A 152 4.18 -23.73 3.79
C MET A 152 3.59 -24.92 4.55
N SER A 153 3.63 -24.86 5.88
CA SER A 153 2.99 -25.84 6.74
C SER A 153 1.52 -25.50 6.68
N GLY A 154 0.77 -26.37 5.99
CA GLY A 154 -0.60 -26.13 5.60
C GLY A 154 -1.52 -25.74 6.76
N CYS A 155 -2.52 -24.94 6.38
CA CYS A 155 -3.77 -24.66 7.07
C CYS A 155 -4.08 -25.66 8.20
N GLY A 156 -3.77 -25.25 9.43
CA GLY A 156 -4.19 -25.90 10.66
C GLY A 156 -5.09 -24.94 11.41
N SER A 157 -6.39 -25.20 11.34
CA SER A 157 -7.47 -24.50 12.03
C SER A 157 -7.11 -24.00 13.43
N VAL A 158 -7.34 -22.70 13.69
CA VAL A 158 -7.64 -22.23 15.04
C VAL A 158 -8.73 -21.17 14.94
N SER A 159 -9.93 -21.52 15.41
CA SER A 159 -11.00 -20.58 15.69
C SER A 159 -10.56 -19.69 16.85
N CYS A 160 -10.75 -18.38 16.73
CA CYS A 160 -10.67 -17.48 17.88
C CYS A 160 -12.04 -16.79 18.04
N SER A 161 -12.59 -16.95 19.25
CA SER A 161 -13.85 -16.39 19.74
C SER A 161 -13.83 -14.87 19.85
#